data_AF-A0A2A7U2V2-F1
#
_entry.id   AF-A0A2A7U2V2-F1
#
_cell.length_a   1.000
_cell.length_b   1.000
_cell.length_c   1.000
_cell.angle_alpha   90.00
_cell.angle_beta   90.00
_cell.angle_gamma   90.00
#
_symmetry.space_group_name_H-M   'P 1'
#
loop_
_entity.id
_entity.type
_entity.pdbx_description
1 polymer ?
#
loop_
_entity_poly.entity_id
_entity_poly.type
_entity_poly.pdbx_seq_one_letter_code
_entity_poly.pdbx_strand_id
1 'polypeptide(L)'
;MYLPSKSLHDILASEQVGVFCESNSLGDKALVAKLPSSVIKSILLGAKIEFYLFVKINPPHNIVLALKVFDDKSSPFHAILVQRWENRNNIFDDSFLDSDIHLSLFDETDASVVYGTINIKTNFRNKRVYNIIESFEFSSANNHLDNIKFTDSVCASLGSDDAKHAGFNVLKFHFPVKVKEIKTIITHHVTHQGSSSYEVATEIDGARQEHQIYQAICLMNNSSTTLSPLVTIGKKERELTDVLTCSLNNKVIAIESKCLQVNVSTLDKSRERASSSMIKHCRKAIKQLEGVYKAINRGEKIYNSDGITLLHGGDYDFYGVVLIDEYRESKEWPKLIELIEEVSRRHKICINVISMSEIIYNMKLSSSNTNTFISMLQKRHELCLKNNSIDIKFINSSLPVNS
;
A
#
# COMPACT_ATOMS: atom_id res chain seq x y z
N MET A 1 -17.80 16.07 3.39
CA MET A 1 -16.66 15.25 2.92
C MET A 1 -15.69 16.19 2.24
N TYR A 2 -14.43 16.20 2.65
CA TYR A 2 -13.41 17.03 2.00
C TYR A 2 -12.86 16.28 0.77
N LEU A 3 -12.94 16.90 -0.40
CA LEU A 3 -12.42 16.38 -1.65
C LEU A 3 -11.08 17.08 -1.94
N PRO A 4 -9.96 16.34 -2.04
CA PRO A 4 -8.67 16.92 -2.39
C PRO A 4 -8.73 17.66 -3.73
N SER A 5 -7.93 18.72 -3.87
CA SER A 5 -7.68 19.31 -5.19
C SER A 5 -7.10 18.27 -6.16
N LYS A 6 -7.25 18.52 -7.46
CA LYS A 6 -6.64 17.66 -8.50
C LYS A 6 -5.13 17.49 -8.28
N SER A 7 -4.43 18.57 -7.95
CA SER A 7 -2.98 18.54 -7.70
C SER A 7 -2.63 17.62 -6.53
N LEU A 8 -3.35 17.72 -5.41
CA LEU A 8 -3.13 16.83 -4.27
C LEU A 8 -3.52 15.38 -4.59
N HIS A 9 -4.60 15.17 -5.33
CA HIS A 9 -5.02 13.82 -5.75
C HIS A 9 -3.99 13.16 -6.66
N ASP A 10 -3.43 13.88 -7.64
CA ASP A 10 -2.39 13.37 -8.54
C ASP A 10 -1.13 12.95 -7.74
N ILE A 11 -0.75 13.74 -6.73
CA ILE A 11 0.36 13.39 -5.82
C ILE A 11 0.00 12.16 -4.99
N LEU A 12 -1.19 12.12 -4.39
CA LEU A 12 -1.66 10.99 -3.57
C LEU A 12 -1.66 9.69 -4.38
N ALA A 13 -2.14 9.73 -5.62
CA ALA A 13 -2.15 8.59 -6.53
C ALA A 13 -0.74 8.13 -6.89
N SER A 14 0.23 9.05 -6.86
CA SER A 14 1.64 8.76 -7.11
C SER A 14 2.39 8.17 -5.91
N GLU A 15 1.76 8.07 -4.74
CA GLU A 15 2.37 7.54 -3.52
C GLU A 15 1.78 6.19 -3.11
N GLN A 16 2.57 5.38 -2.39
CA GLN A 16 2.07 4.15 -1.77
C GLN A 16 1.33 4.47 -0.46
N VAL A 17 1.94 5.34 0.35
CA VAL A 17 1.48 5.76 1.68
C VAL A 17 1.91 7.21 1.86
N GLY A 18 1.10 8.01 2.54
CA GLY A 18 1.49 9.39 2.84
C GLY A 18 0.46 10.15 3.65
N VAL A 19 0.90 11.27 4.22
CA VAL A 19 0.06 12.21 4.95
C VAL A 19 0.25 13.59 4.35
N PHE A 20 -0.86 14.25 4.10
CA PHE A 20 -0.94 15.51 3.37
C PHE A 20 -1.88 16.44 4.12
N CYS A 21 -1.68 17.74 3.96
CA CYS A 21 -2.60 18.75 4.42
C CYS A 21 -3.05 19.60 3.22
N GLU A 22 -4.30 20.06 3.25
CA GLU A 22 -4.81 21.04 2.29
C GLU A 22 -5.83 21.97 2.95
N SER A 23 -5.81 23.22 2.52
CA SER A 23 -6.79 24.26 2.81
C SER A 23 -7.49 24.68 1.53
N ASN A 24 -8.82 24.68 1.51
CA ASN A 24 -9.58 25.16 0.34
C ASN A 24 -9.76 26.69 0.36
N SER A 25 -10.34 27.25 -0.71
CA SER A 25 -10.59 28.70 -0.83
C SER A 25 -11.61 29.26 0.17
N LEU A 26 -12.40 28.40 0.81
CA LEU A 26 -13.35 28.77 1.87
C LEU A 26 -12.71 28.75 3.26
N GLY A 27 -11.46 28.27 3.36
CA GLY A 27 -10.72 28.13 4.62
C GLY A 27 -10.95 26.80 5.33
N ASP A 28 -11.67 25.85 4.72
CA ASP A 28 -11.79 24.49 5.27
C ASP A 28 -10.43 23.79 5.16
N LYS A 29 -10.07 23.07 6.21
CA LYS A 29 -8.79 22.36 6.31
C LYS A 29 -9.00 20.87 6.37
N ALA A 30 -8.09 20.14 5.75
CA ALA A 30 -8.11 18.70 5.76
C ALA A 30 -6.73 18.12 6.01
N LEU A 31 -6.72 17.07 6.83
CA LEU A 31 -5.68 16.06 6.79
C LEU A 31 -6.13 14.97 5.82
N VAL A 32 -5.38 14.78 4.75
CA VAL A 32 -5.61 13.74 3.75
C VAL A 32 -4.52 12.70 3.93
N ALA A 33 -4.87 11.42 4.06
CA ALA A 33 -3.87 10.37 4.24
C ALA A 33 -4.17 9.17 3.35
N LYS A 34 -3.13 8.65 2.70
CA LYS A 34 -3.18 7.37 2.00
C LYS A 34 -2.55 6.30 2.88
N LEU A 35 -3.32 5.27 3.23
CA LEU A 35 -2.95 4.24 4.20
C LEU A 35 -3.37 2.86 3.68
N PRO A 36 -2.74 1.77 4.15
CA PRO A 36 -3.24 0.43 3.87
C PRO A 36 -4.66 0.23 4.41
N SER A 37 -5.49 -0.50 3.70
CA SER A 37 -6.89 -0.74 4.07
C SER A 37 -7.02 -1.41 5.45
N SER A 38 -6.06 -2.26 5.84
CA SER A 38 -5.96 -2.86 7.18
C SER A 38 -5.78 -1.82 8.29
N VAL A 39 -4.95 -0.81 8.05
CA VAL A 39 -4.68 0.31 8.96
C VAL A 39 -5.92 1.22 9.05
N ILE A 40 -6.56 1.50 7.92
CA ILE A 40 -7.82 2.27 7.87
C ILE A 40 -8.92 1.57 8.68
N LYS A 41 -9.06 0.26 8.51
CA LYS A 41 -10.02 -0.54 9.29
C LYS A 41 -9.69 -0.51 10.78
N SER A 42 -8.41 -0.53 11.15
CA SER A 42 -7.99 -0.39 12.55
C SER A 42 -8.40 0.97 13.15
N ILE A 43 -8.27 2.06 12.38
CA ILE A 43 -8.79 3.39 12.78
C ILE A 43 -10.30 3.34 13.01
N LEU A 44 -11.05 2.72 12.11
CA LEU A 44 -12.51 2.55 12.22
C LEU A 44 -12.92 1.75 13.46
N LEU A 45 -12.07 0.82 13.90
CA LEU A 45 -12.25 0.03 15.12
C LEU A 45 -11.78 0.76 16.39
N GLY A 46 -11.34 2.02 16.28
CA GLY A 46 -10.94 2.85 17.42
C GLY A 46 -9.44 2.82 17.74
N ALA A 47 -8.58 2.37 16.82
CA ALA A 47 -7.13 2.49 16.99
C ALA A 47 -6.76 3.95 17.27
N LYS A 48 -5.87 4.15 18.26
CA LYS A 48 -5.35 5.48 18.59
C LYS A 48 -4.56 6.02 17.39
N ILE A 49 -4.69 7.32 17.14
CA ILE A 49 -3.91 8.04 16.14
C ILE A 49 -3.06 9.11 16.83
N GLU A 50 -1.83 9.26 16.39
CA GLU A 50 -0.95 10.37 16.75
C GLU A 50 -0.42 11.04 15.48
N PHE A 51 -0.25 12.35 15.53
CA PHE A 51 0.30 13.14 14.44
C PHE A 51 1.68 13.66 14.81
N TYR A 52 2.58 13.66 13.84
CA TYR A 52 3.93 14.14 14.01
C TYR A 52 4.27 15.14 12.91
N LEU A 53 4.94 16.21 13.30
CA LEU A 53 5.59 17.15 12.39
C LEU A 53 7.10 17.03 12.63
N PHE A 54 7.83 16.74 11.56
CA PHE A 54 9.28 16.80 11.58
C PHE A 54 9.77 17.94 10.72
N VAL A 55 10.78 18.64 11.24
CA VAL A 55 11.37 19.80 10.58
C VAL A 55 12.88 19.63 10.51
N LYS A 56 13.46 19.78 9.31
CA LYS A 56 14.91 19.80 9.14
C LYS A 56 15.50 21.10 9.69
N ILE A 57 16.41 20.99 10.66
CA ILE A 57 17.04 22.14 11.34
C ILE A 57 17.90 22.96 10.39
N ASN A 58 18.62 22.30 9.50
CA ASN A 58 19.54 22.94 8.58
C ASN A 58 18.84 23.27 7.25
N PRO A 59 19.02 24.49 6.69
CA PRO A 59 18.54 24.81 5.35
C PRO A 59 19.04 23.81 4.28
N PRO A 60 18.28 23.56 3.20
CA PRO A 60 16.87 23.92 3.02
C PRO A 60 15.99 23.25 4.08
N HIS A 61 14.94 23.98 4.46
CA HIS A 61 14.02 23.69 5.54
C HIS A 61 12.88 22.81 5.02
N ASN A 62 13.02 21.50 5.23
CA ASN A 62 12.09 20.49 4.73
C ASN A 62 11.18 20.00 5.86
N ILE A 63 9.96 19.59 5.53
CA ILE A 63 9.03 18.98 6.49
C ILE A 63 8.60 17.57 6.10
N VAL A 64 8.28 16.79 7.12
CA VAL A 64 7.57 15.53 7.01
C VAL A 64 6.34 15.63 7.89
N LEU A 65 5.19 15.33 7.30
CA LEU A 65 3.96 15.05 8.04
C LEU A 65 3.89 13.54 8.22
N ALA A 66 3.60 13.11 9.45
CA ALA A 66 3.48 11.69 9.73
C ALA A 66 2.29 11.38 10.62
N LEU A 67 1.66 10.24 10.34
CA LEU A 67 0.61 9.65 11.17
C LEU A 67 1.14 8.34 11.73
N LYS A 68 0.98 8.19 13.04
CA LYS A 68 1.20 6.93 13.74
C LYS A 68 -0.16 6.35 14.13
N VAL A 69 -0.45 5.16 13.66
CA VAL A 69 -1.69 4.44 13.95
C VAL A 69 -1.34 3.25 14.83
N PHE A 70 -1.99 3.13 15.98
CA PHE A 70 -1.77 2.00 16.89
C PHE A 70 -2.66 0.81 16.48
N ASP A 71 -2.45 0.33 15.27
CA ASP A 71 -3.08 -0.86 14.67
C ASP A 71 -2.48 -2.16 15.22
N ASP A 72 -1.20 -2.14 15.56
CA ASP A 72 -0.53 -3.12 16.43
C ASP A 72 0.11 -2.37 17.60
N LYS A 73 -0.24 -2.74 18.83
CA LYS A 73 0.27 -2.09 20.05
C LYS A 73 1.79 -2.17 20.20
N SER A 74 2.40 -3.28 19.73
CA SER A 74 3.83 -3.54 19.80
C SER A 74 4.61 -2.91 18.65
N SER A 75 3.96 -2.71 17.50
CA SER A 75 4.59 -2.16 16.30
C SER A 75 3.62 -1.30 15.48
N PRO A 76 3.27 -0.09 15.97
CA PRO A 76 2.32 0.79 15.28
C PRO A 76 2.76 1.11 13.85
N PHE A 77 1.80 1.18 12.93
CA PHE A 77 2.02 1.66 11.58
C PHE A 77 2.39 3.15 11.58
N HIS A 78 3.38 3.52 10.77
CA HIS A 78 3.78 4.91 10.56
C HIS A 78 3.65 5.26 9.08
N ALA A 79 2.72 6.17 8.76
CA ALA A 79 2.68 6.82 7.46
C ALA A 79 3.62 8.02 7.49
N ILE A 80 4.68 7.97 6.68
CA ILE A 80 5.74 8.99 6.64
C ILE A 80 5.92 9.40 5.19
N LEU A 81 5.81 10.69 4.90
CA LEU A 81 6.13 11.23 3.59
C LEU A 81 6.79 12.60 3.73
N VAL A 82 7.93 12.78 3.06
CA VAL A 82 8.57 14.09 2.93
C VAL A 82 7.72 14.95 2.01
N GLN A 83 7.45 16.18 2.42
CA GLN A 83 6.75 17.13 1.58
C GLN A 83 7.66 17.58 0.44
N ARG A 84 7.28 17.24 -0.80
CA ARG A 84 8.07 17.49 -2.02
C ARG A 84 7.51 18.60 -2.91
N TRP A 85 6.40 19.21 -2.53
CA TRP A 85 5.74 20.26 -3.30
C TRP A 85 5.42 21.45 -2.38
N GLU A 86 5.54 22.64 -2.94
CA GLU A 86 5.15 23.88 -2.30
C GLU A 86 3.96 24.48 -3.04
N ASN A 87 2.80 24.48 -2.39
CA ASN A 87 1.64 25.24 -2.83
C ASN A 87 1.05 25.88 -1.58
N ARG A 88 0.64 27.15 -1.65
CA ARG A 88 0.03 27.90 -0.53
C ARG A 88 -1.11 27.15 0.15
N ASN A 89 -1.84 26.33 -0.60
CA ASN A 89 -2.97 25.56 -0.05
C ASN A 89 -2.53 24.27 0.67
N ASN A 90 -1.31 23.77 0.47
CA ASN A 90 -0.84 22.47 0.97
C ASN A 90 0.29 22.59 1.99
N ILE A 91 0.40 23.71 2.70
CA ILE A 91 1.41 23.91 3.75
C ILE A 91 0.75 23.73 5.11
N PHE A 92 1.39 22.95 5.96
CA PHE A 92 0.96 22.78 7.34
C PHE A 92 1.32 24.04 8.13
N ASP A 93 0.30 24.79 8.55
CA ASP A 93 0.45 25.97 9.39
C ASP A 93 -0.16 25.76 10.80
N ASP A 94 -0.09 26.79 11.62
CA ASP A 94 -0.58 26.78 13.00
C ASP A 94 -2.08 26.56 13.10
N SER A 95 -2.80 26.88 12.03
CA SER A 95 -4.24 26.90 11.99
C SER A 95 -4.85 25.50 11.81
N PHE A 96 -4.02 24.48 11.53
CA PHE A 96 -4.36 23.04 11.62
C PHE A 96 -4.36 22.52 13.06
N LEU A 97 -3.81 23.28 14.00
CA LEU A 97 -3.68 22.88 15.40
C LEU A 97 -4.84 23.42 16.23
N ASP A 98 -5.25 22.62 17.22
CA ASP A 98 -6.32 22.89 18.18
C ASP A 98 -7.72 23.20 17.59
N SER A 99 -7.86 23.19 16.27
CA SER A 99 -9.09 23.38 15.51
C SER A 99 -9.68 22.04 15.02
N ASP A 100 -10.97 22.06 14.70
CA ASP A 100 -11.58 20.93 14.01
C ASP A 100 -11.24 21.01 12.52
N ILE A 101 -10.68 19.93 12.00
CA ILE A 101 -10.32 19.80 10.59
C ILE A 101 -10.93 18.52 10.02
N HIS A 102 -11.09 18.48 8.71
CA HIS A 102 -11.52 17.28 8.01
C HIS A 102 -10.43 16.21 8.03
N LEU A 103 -10.85 14.96 8.07
CA LEU A 103 -10.03 13.80 7.78
C LEU A 103 -10.58 13.14 6.52
N SER A 104 -9.72 12.84 5.55
CA SER A 104 -10.05 11.98 4.40
C SER A 104 -9.00 10.90 4.27
N LEU A 105 -9.40 9.63 4.38
CA LEU A 105 -8.51 8.48 4.24
C LEU A 105 -8.73 7.82 2.89
N PHE A 106 -7.62 7.62 2.19
CA PHE A 106 -7.54 6.95 0.91
C PHE A 106 -6.85 5.60 1.07
N ASP A 107 -7.32 4.59 0.37
CA ASP A 107 -6.71 3.27 0.39
C ASP A 107 -5.65 3.10 -0.70
N GLU A 108 -5.10 1.88 -0.82
CA GLU A 108 -4.07 1.53 -1.80
C GLU A 108 -4.50 1.79 -3.25
N THR A 109 -5.81 1.75 -3.52
CA THR A 109 -6.44 1.93 -4.85
C THR A 109 -6.69 3.39 -5.22
N ASP A 110 -6.26 4.34 -4.38
CA ASP A 110 -6.52 5.79 -4.50
C ASP A 110 -7.99 6.18 -4.30
N ALA A 111 -8.81 5.27 -3.75
CA ALA A 111 -10.19 5.56 -3.44
C ALA A 111 -10.32 6.20 -2.06
N SER A 112 -11.14 7.25 -1.94
CA SER A 112 -11.55 7.78 -0.64
C SER A 112 -12.52 6.79 0.01
N VAL A 113 -12.14 6.23 1.16
CA VAL A 113 -12.89 5.16 1.83
C VAL A 113 -13.43 5.58 3.19
N VAL A 114 -12.86 6.62 3.81
CA VAL A 114 -13.31 7.15 5.10
C VAL A 114 -13.20 8.67 5.08
N TYR A 115 -14.21 9.34 5.64
CA TYR A 115 -14.15 10.76 5.93
C TYR A 115 -14.59 11.05 7.36
N GLY A 116 -14.15 12.17 7.92
CA GLY A 116 -14.48 12.52 9.29
C GLY A 116 -14.01 13.89 9.70
N THR A 117 -14.06 14.11 11.02
CA THR A 117 -13.56 15.31 11.68
C THR A 117 -12.61 14.89 12.80
N ILE A 118 -11.43 15.48 12.81
CA ILE A 118 -10.41 15.28 13.82
C ILE A 118 -9.99 16.62 14.42
N ASN A 119 -9.29 16.56 15.55
CA ASN A 119 -8.65 17.71 16.15
C ASN A 119 -7.22 17.33 16.55
N ILE A 120 -6.23 18.01 15.97
CA ILE A 120 -4.81 17.83 16.29
C ILE A 120 -4.48 18.74 17.47
N LYS A 121 -4.38 18.18 18.68
CA LYS A 121 -4.24 18.97 19.90
C LYS A 121 -2.79 19.34 20.18
N THR A 122 -2.53 20.60 20.48
CA THR A 122 -1.25 20.99 21.07
C THR A 122 -1.19 20.65 22.55
N ASN A 123 0.03 20.61 23.07
CA ASN A 123 0.29 20.48 24.50
C ASN A 123 1.42 21.45 24.89
N PHE A 124 1.63 21.63 26.19
CA PHE A 124 2.66 22.54 26.71
C PHE A 124 4.06 22.28 26.13
N ARG A 125 4.40 21.02 25.83
CA ARG A 125 5.72 20.63 25.29
C ARG A 125 5.94 21.08 23.85
N ASN A 126 4.88 21.29 23.09
CA ASN A 126 4.96 21.63 21.67
C ASN A 126 4.54 23.06 21.34
N LYS A 127 4.28 23.94 22.33
CA LYS A 127 3.96 25.35 22.04
C LYS A 127 5.04 26.07 21.23
N ARG A 128 6.28 25.58 21.25
CA ARG A 128 7.37 26.10 20.40
C ARG A 128 7.15 25.85 18.90
N VAL A 129 6.24 24.93 18.53
CA VAL A 129 5.93 24.65 17.13
C VAL A 129 5.37 25.88 16.42
N TYR A 130 4.58 26.71 17.11
CA TYR A 130 4.03 27.95 16.55
C TYR A 130 5.14 28.86 16.04
N ASN A 131 6.14 29.14 16.89
CA ASN A 131 7.28 29.96 16.51
C ASN A 131 8.09 29.35 15.35
N ILE A 132 8.22 28.01 15.32
CA ILE A 132 8.90 27.34 14.21
C ILE A 132 8.09 27.54 12.93
N ILE A 133 6.82 27.13 12.89
CA ILE A 133 5.95 27.26 11.71
C ILE A 133 5.90 28.71 11.20
N GLU A 134 5.76 29.71 12.08
CA GLU A 134 5.73 31.12 11.69
C GLU A 134 7.05 31.63 11.09
N SER A 135 8.19 31.13 11.56
CA SER A 135 9.52 31.54 11.09
C SER A 135 10.10 30.61 10.02
N PHE A 136 9.36 29.58 9.63
CA PHE A 136 9.82 28.51 8.76
C PHE A 136 9.48 28.81 7.31
N GLU A 137 10.51 29.14 6.53
CA GLU A 137 10.41 29.19 5.08
C GLU A 137 10.57 27.77 4.53
N PHE A 138 9.43 27.12 4.25
CA PHE A 138 9.43 25.78 3.66
C PHE A 138 10.16 25.80 2.32
N SER A 139 11.00 24.79 2.11
CA SER A 139 11.62 24.55 0.81
C SER A 139 11.28 23.14 0.37
N SER A 140 10.68 23.03 -0.83
CA SER A 140 10.37 21.74 -1.40
C SER A 140 11.64 20.95 -1.65
N ALA A 141 11.62 19.70 -1.18
CA ALA A 141 12.77 18.83 -1.27
C ALA A 141 12.81 18.18 -2.66
N ASN A 142 13.34 18.92 -3.63
CA ASN A 142 13.39 18.50 -5.04
C ASN A 142 14.50 17.48 -5.35
N ASN A 143 15.34 17.13 -4.37
CA ASN A 143 16.40 16.14 -4.50
C ASN A 143 16.00 14.80 -3.86
N HIS A 144 15.87 13.77 -4.69
CA HIS A 144 15.52 12.42 -4.25
C HIS A 144 16.48 11.83 -3.19
N LEU A 145 17.79 12.02 -3.33
CA LEU A 145 18.76 11.50 -2.36
C LEU A 145 18.66 12.19 -1.01
N ASP A 146 18.39 13.50 -1.01
CA ASP A 146 18.21 14.25 0.24
C ASP A 146 16.88 13.88 0.92
N ASN A 147 15.84 13.58 0.14
CA ASN A 147 14.58 13.05 0.67
C ASN A 147 14.77 11.72 1.40
N ILE A 148 15.55 10.80 0.82
CA ILE A 148 15.86 9.52 1.46
C ILE A 148 16.59 9.78 2.78
N LYS A 149 17.68 10.56 2.76
CA LYS A 149 18.46 10.87 3.99
C LYS A 149 17.63 11.56 5.07
N PHE A 150 16.73 12.45 4.67
CA PHE A 150 15.81 13.10 5.60
C PHE A 150 14.80 12.11 6.18
N THR A 151 14.22 11.25 5.34
CA THR A 151 13.30 10.18 5.78
C THR A 151 13.98 9.23 6.75
N ASP A 152 15.19 8.74 6.45
CA ASP A 152 15.98 7.88 7.34
C ASP A 152 16.20 8.55 8.70
N SER A 153 16.53 9.84 8.70
CA SER A 153 16.74 10.62 9.93
C SER A 153 15.44 10.79 10.73
N VAL A 154 14.29 10.90 10.07
CA VAL A 154 12.96 10.88 10.70
C VAL A 154 12.66 9.51 11.31
N CYS A 155 12.86 8.42 10.56
CA CYS A 155 12.66 7.06 11.05
C CYS A 155 13.55 6.77 12.27
N ALA A 156 14.84 7.13 12.22
CA ALA A 156 15.75 7.01 13.36
C ALA A 156 15.26 7.78 14.60
N SER A 157 14.60 8.93 14.41
CA SER A 157 13.99 9.71 15.51
C SER A 157 12.68 9.11 16.06
N LEU A 158 12.06 8.20 15.30
CA LEU A 158 10.94 7.37 15.73
C LEU A 158 11.41 6.06 16.41
N GLY A 159 12.72 5.77 16.35
CA GLY A 159 13.34 4.64 17.04
C GLY A 159 13.58 3.42 16.15
N SER A 160 13.58 3.58 14.81
CA SER A 160 14.09 2.54 13.91
C SER A 160 15.61 2.49 13.92
N ASP A 161 16.17 1.39 13.40
CA ASP A 161 17.62 1.20 13.23
C ASP A 161 18.20 1.97 12.01
N ASP A 162 17.45 2.92 11.45
CA ASP A 162 17.87 3.70 10.29
C ASP A 162 19.03 4.65 10.61
N ALA A 163 19.80 4.99 9.57
CA ALA A 163 20.97 5.83 9.72
C ALA A 163 20.60 7.30 10.00
N LYS A 164 21.27 7.91 10.97
CA LYS A 164 21.29 9.36 11.12
C LYS A 164 22.30 9.95 10.15
N HIS A 165 21.85 10.84 9.27
CA HIS A 165 22.72 11.46 8.27
C HIS A 165 23.18 12.84 8.73
N ALA A 166 24.48 13.11 8.61
CA ALA A 166 25.03 14.44 8.91
C ALA A 166 24.38 15.50 8.01
N GLY A 167 23.93 16.61 8.61
CA GLY A 167 23.20 17.68 7.91
C GLY A 167 21.69 17.48 7.78
N PHE A 168 21.15 16.36 8.28
CA PHE A 168 19.71 16.04 8.29
C PHE A 168 19.13 15.97 9.70
N ASN A 169 19.62 16.83 10.60
CA ASN A 169 19.11 16.91 11.96
C ASN A 169 17.62 17.31 11.97
N VAL A 170 16.82 16.60 12.75
CA VAL A 170 15.35 16.78 12.77
C VAL A 170 14.88 17.31 14.11
N LEU A 171 14.00 18.31 14.09
CA LEU A 171 13.10 18.63 15.19
C LEU A 171 11.87 17.76 15.07
N LYS A 172 11.39 17.23 16.20
CA LYS A 172 10.23 16.35 16.28
C LYS A 172 9.17 16.99 17.16
N PHE A 173 7.98 17.16 16.61
CA PHE A 173 6.79 17.57 17.34
C PHE A 173 5.75 16.46 17.31
N HIS A 174 5.08 16.23 18.44
CA HIS A 174 4.17 15.10 18.65
C HIS A 174 2.81 15.55 19.19
N PHE A 175 1.76 15.36 18.40
CA PHE A 175 0.42 15.84 18.70
C PHE A 175 -0.55 14.67 18.89
N PRO A 176 -1.27 14.61 20.03
CA PRO A 176 -2.41 13.72 20.14
C PRO A 176 -3.51 14.12 19.16
N VAL A 177 -4.11 13.13 18.49
CA VAL A 177 -5.25 13.34 17.59
C VAL A 177 -6.52 12.86 18.29
N LYS A 178 -7.52 13.74 18.39
CA LYS A 178 -8.86 13.38 18.85
C LYS A 178 -9.76 13.19 17.63
N VAL A 179 -10.23 11.96 17.42
CA VAL A 179 -11.26 11.66 16.42
C VAL A 179 -12.63 12.05 17.00
N LYS A 180 -13.35 12.96 16.33
CA LYS A 180 -14.70 13.37 16.73
C LYS A 180 -15.77 12.52 16.05
N GLU A 181 -15.62 12.34 14.75
CA GLU A 181 -16.54 11.58 13.91
C GLU A 181 -15.75 10.98 12.76
N ILE A 182 -16.08 9.74 12.40
CA ILE A 182 -15.57 9.04 11.22
C ILE A 182 -16.72 8.25 10.59
N LYS A 183 -16.81 8.29 9.27
CA LYS A 183 -17.82 7.60 8.46
C LYS A 183 -17.14 6.93 7.28
N THR A 184 -17.67 5.78 6.92
CA THR A 184 -17.22 4.99 5.77
C THR A 184 -17.89 5.46 4.49
N ILE A 185 -17.23 5.17 3.38
CA ILE A 185 -17.71 5.38 2.03
C ILE A 185 -17.79 4.01 1.36
N ILE A 186 -18.90 3.75 0.65
CA ILE A 186 -18.98 2.62 -0.27
C ILE A 186 -18.27 3.05 -1.56
N THR A 187 -17.13 2.44 -1.84
CA THR A 187 -16.37 2.72 -3.05
C THR A 187 -16.92 1.89 -4.19
N HIS A 188 -17.20 2.54 -5.33
CA HIS A 188 -17.58 1.86 -6.57
C HIS A 188 -16.46 1.95 -7.60
N HIS A 189 -16.08 0.82 -8.18
CA HIS A 189 -15.20 0.75 -9.34
C HIS A 189 -16.01 0.30 -10.55
N VAL A 190 -15.83 1.00 -11.67
CA VAL A 190 -16.51 0.71 -12.93
C VAL A 190 -15.45 0.55 -14.01
N THR A 191 -15.47 -0.60 -14.68
CA THR A 191 -14.56 -0.95 -15.77
C THR A 191 -15.37 -1.41 -16.98
N HIS A 192 -14.71 -1.60 -18.12
CA HIS A 192 -15.33 -2.23 -19.29
C HIS A 192 -15.73 -3.69 -19.05
N GLN A 193 -15.16 -4.34 -18.02
CA GLN A 193 -15.45 -5.73 -17.64
C GLN A 193 -16.57 -5.83 -16.59
N GLY A 194 -17.09 -4.69 -16.10
CA GLY A 194 -18.18 -4.64 -15.12
C GLY A 194 -17.96 -3.62 -14.01
N SER A 195 -18.89 -3.58 -13.06
CA SER A 195 -18.80 -2.76 -11.85
C SER A 195 -18.77 -3.62 -10.59
N SER A 196 -18.11 -3.12 -9.56
CA SER A 196 -18.10 -3.73 -8.23
C SER A 196 -17.92 -2.64 -7.19
N SER A 197 -18.21 -2.98 -5.94
CA SER A 197 -18.09 -2.05 -4.83
C SER A 197 -17.62 -2.74 -3.57
N TYR A 198 -16.93 -2.00 -2.71
CA TYR A 198 -16.53 -2.46 -1.39
C TYR A 198 -16.71 -1.38 -0.35
N GLU A 199 -16.80 -1.80 0.91
CA GLU A 199 -16.79 -0.92 2.07
C GLU A 199 -15.78 -1.43 3.10
N VAL A 200 -14.78 -0.60 3.42
CA VAL A 200 -13.64 -1.01 4.25
C VAL A 200 -14.05 -1.49 5.65
N ALA A 201 -15.13 -0.94 6.24
CA ALA A 201 -15.57 -1.33 7.57
C ALA A 201 -16.24 -2.70 7.64
N THR A 202 -17.12 -2.99 6.69
CA THR A 202 -18.11 -4.07 6.80
C THR A 202 -17.69 -5.33 6.04
N GLU A 203 -16.89 -5.18 4.99
CA GLU A 203 -16.47 -6.31 4.17
C GLU A 203 -15.40 -7.18 4.85
N ILE A 204 -15.42 -8.47 4.51
CA ILE A 204 -14.41 -9.43 4.95
C ILE A 204 -13.08 -9.08 4.25
N ASP A 205 -12.01 -8.94 5.04
CA ASP A 205 -10.74 -8.38 4.56
C ASP A 205 -10.13 -9.14 3.37
N GLY A 206 -10.23 -10.47 3.36
CA GLY A 206 -9.78 -11.31 2.24
C GLY A 206 -10.55 -11.04 0.95
N ALA A 207 -11.88 -11.08 1.01
CA ALA A 207 -12.75 -10.82 -0.14
C ALA A 207 -12.56 -9.40 -0.68
N ARG A 208 -12.45 -8.39 0.21
CA ARG A 208 -12.15 -7.02 -0.19
C ARG A 208 -10.83 -6.92 -0.95
N GLN A 209 -9.76 -7.55 -0.44
CA GLN A 209 -8.45 -7.52 -1.09
C GLN A 209 -8.48 -8.20 -2.47
N GLU A 210 -9.21 -9.31 -2.61
CA GLU A 210 -9.43 -10.02 -3.88
C GLU A 210 -10.20 -9.14 -4.89
N HIS A 211 -11.28 -8.48 -4.45
CA HIS A 211 -12.03 -7.55 -5.28
C HIS A 211 -11.18 -6.35 -5.74
N GLN A 212 -10.44 -5.73 -4.83
CA GLN A 212 -9.59 -4.57 -5.14
C GLN A 212 -8.50 -4.93 -6.17
N ILE A 213 -7.81 -6.07 -6.01
CA ILE A 213 -6.76 -6.46 -6.96
C ILE A 213 -7.35 -6.88 -8.31
N TYR A 214 -8.47 -7.59 -8.32
CA TYR A 214 -9.19 -7.93 -9.55
C TYR A 214 -9.53 -6.67 -10.35
N GLN A 215 -10.17 -5.69 -9.71
CA GLN A 215 -10.53 -4.41 -10.34
C GLN A 215 -9.31 -3.67 -10.89
N ALA A 216 -8.23 -3.60 -10.10
CA ALA A 216 -7.00 -2.95 -10.54
C ALA A 216 -6.43 -3.62 -11.80
N ILE A 217 -6.44 -4.95 -11.87
CA ILE A 217 -5.89 -5.67 -13.02
C ILE A 217 -6.80 -5.51 -14.24
N CYS A 218 -8.12 -5.43 -14.08
CA CYS A 218 -9.04 -5.08 -15.19
C CYS A 218 -8.74 -3.72 -15.83
N LEU A 219 -8.05 -2.81 -15.13
CA LEU A 219 -7.59 -1.52 -15.67
C LEU A 219 -6.27 -1.61 -16.44
N MET A 220 -5.59 -2.76 -16.42
CA MET A 220 -4.36 -2.98 -17.19
C MET A 220 -4.69 -3.21 -18.67
N ASN A 221 -3.91 -2.59 -19.55
CA ASN A 221 -4.03 -2.77 -20.99
C ASN A 221 -3.72 -4.21 -21.39
N ASN A 222 -4.53 -4.75 -22.31
CA ASN A 222 -4.40 -6.12 -22.83
C ASN A 222 -4.49 -7.21 -21.74
N SER A 223 -5.32 -6.98 -20.72
CA SER A 223 -5.63 -7.96 -19.68
C SER A 223 -7.00 -8.60 -19.95
N SER A 224 -7.05 -9.93 -19.89
CA SER A 224 -8.29 -10.68 -19.75
C SER A 224 -8.27 -11.31 -18.37
N THR A 225 -8.99 -10.71 -17.43
CA THR A 225 -8.89 -11.02 -16.01
C THR A 225 -10.16 -11.72 -15.54
N THR A 226 -10.00 -12.70 -14.67
CA THR A 226 -11.12 -13.43 -14.05
C THR A 226 -10.87 -13.59 -12.57
N LEU A 227 -11.90 -13.31 -11.78
CA LEU A 227 -11.97 -13.61 -10.35
C LEU A 227 -12.41 -15.06 -10.15
N SER A 228 -11.74 -15.78 -9.25
CA SER A 228 -12.02 -17.18 -8.87
C SER A 228 -12.26 -18.13 -10.05
N PRO A 229 -11.34 -18.20 -11.04
CA PRO A 229 -11.45 -19.18 -12.12
C PRO A 229 -11.53 -20.62 -11.61
N LEU A 230 -12.26 -21.45 -12.35
CA LEU A 230 -12.48 -22.85 -12.04
C LEU A 230 -11.59 -23.75 -12.89
N VAL A 231 -11.20 -24.88 -12.31
CA VAL A 231 -10.49 -25.96 -13.00
C VAL A 231 -11.12 -27.30 -12.69
N THR A 232 -11.23 -28.16 -13.71
CA THR A 232 -11.60 -29.56 -13.52
C THR A 232 -10.35 -30.42 -13.49
N ILE A 233 -10.13 -31.13 -12.38
CA ILE A 233 -9.05 -32.13 -12.25
C ILE A 233 -9.69 -33.50 -11.99
N GLY A 234 -9.59 -34.39 -12.98
CA GLY A 234 -10.29 -35.67 -12.97
C GLY A 234 -11.82 -35.47 -12.98
N LYS A 235 -12.49 -35.78 -11.86
CA LYS A 235 -13.95 -35.63 -11.71
C LYS A 235 -14.38 -34.48 -10.80
N LYS A 236 -13.43 -33.71 -10.26
CA LYS A 236 -13.72 -32.65 -9.29
C LYS A 236 -13.45 -31.28 -9.92
N GLU A 237 -14.46 -30.42 -9.84
CA GLU A 237 -14.31 -28.98 -10.07
C GLU A 237 -13.82 -28.32 -8.77
N ARG A 238 -12.89 -27.38 -8.91
CA ARG A 238 -12.35 -26.58 -7.82
C ARG A 238 -11.98 -25.20 -8.33
N GLU A 239 -11.94 -24.23 -7.43
CA GLU A 239 -11.25 -22.97 -7.68
C GLU A 239 -9.76 -23.22 -7.95
N LEU A 240 -9.24 -22.53 -8.97
CA LEU A 240 -7.85 -22.62 -9.41
C LEU A 240 -6.97 -21.69 -8.56
N THR A 241 -7.33 -20.42 -8.47
CA THR A 241 -6.62 -19.32 -7.79
C THR A 241 -7.60 -18.17 -7.57
N ASP A 242 -7.27 -17.19 -6.73
CA ASP A 242 -8.19 -16.08 -6.45
C ASP A 242 -8.37 -15.13 -7.66
N VAL A 243 -7.29 -14.78 -8.38
CA VAL A 243 -7.37 -13.99 -9.63
C VAL A 243 -6.43 -14.55 -10.69
N LEU A 244 -6.90 -14.62 -11.94
CA LEU A 244 -6.09 -15.00 -13.10
C LEU A 244 -6.22 -13.95 -14.19
N THR A 245 -5.09 -13.53 -14.76
CA THR A 245 -5.06 -12.71 -15.97
C THR A 245 -4.27 -13.40 -17.07
N CYS A 246 -4.77 -13.28 -18.30
CA CYS A 246 -4.09 -13.75 -19.50
C CYS A 246 -3.78 -12.55 -20.38
N SER A 247 -2.51 -12.40 -20.76
CA SER A 247 -2.09 -11.41 -21.74
C SER A 247 -2.14 -11.97 -23.17
N LEU A 248 -2.15 -11.08 -24.16
CA LEU A 248 -2.14 -11.43 -25.59
C LEU A 248 -0.93 -12.28 -26.04
N ASN A 249 0.15 -12.33 -25.26
CA ASN A 249 1.40 -12.99 -25.63
C ASN A 249 1.65 -14.30 -24.86
N ASN A 250 0.59 -15.05 -24.53
CA ASN A 250 0.66 -16.30 -23.75
C ASN A 250 1.37 -16.15 -22.39
N LYS A 251 1.28 -14.97 -21.78
CA LYS A 251 1.75 -14.77 -20.39
C LYS A 251 0.56 -14.78 -19.45
N VAL A 252 0.68 -15.53 -18.37
CA VAL A 252 -0.37 -15.73 -17.37
C VAL A 252 0.11 -15.20 -16.03
N ILE A 253 -0.71 -14.36 -15.39
CA ILE A 253 -0.49 -13.94 -14.00
C ILE A 253 -1.57 -14.60 -13.15
N ALA A 254 -1.15 -15.39 -12.16
CA ALA A 254 -2.04 -16.01 -11.18
C ALA A 254 -1.77 -15.39 -9.81
N ILE A 255 -2.81 -14.96 -9.12
CA ILE A 255 -2.73 -14.29 -7.83
C ILE A 255 -3.46 -15.12 -6.78
N GLU A 256 -2.76 -15.36 -5.68
CA GLU A 256 -3.30 -15.92 -4.46
C GLU A 256 -3.18 -14.86 -3.36
N SER A 257 -4.32 -14.35 -2.92
CA SER A 257 -4.51 -13.32 -1.90
C SER A 257 -4.45 -13.93 -0.50
N LYS A 258 -3.68 -13.30 0.39
CA LYS A 258 -3.55 -13.67 1.80
C LYS A 258 -3.59 -12.41 2.65
N CYS A 259 -4.79 -12.12 3.14
CA CYS A 259 -5.05 -11.01 4.05
C CYS A 259 -5.21 -11.53 5.49
N LEU A 260 -4.67 -10.83 6.49
CA LEU A 260 -4.99 -11.10 7.89
C LEU A 260 -6.27 -10.35 8.26
N GLN A 261 -7.18 -11.03 8.94
CA GLN A 261 -8.42 -10.39 9.39
C GLN A 261 -8.13 -9.32 10.45
N VAL A 262 -8.70 -8.14 10.26
CA VAL A 262 -8.59 -7.01 11.18
C VAL A 262 -9.87 -6.91 12.00
N ASN A 263 -9.72 -7.01 13.32
CA ASN A 263 -10.81 -6.90 14.30
C ASN A 263 -10.28 -6.28 15.61
N VAL A 264 -11.16 -5.97 16.56
CA VAL A 264 -10.77 -5.33 17.83
C VAL A 264 -9.67 -6.11 18.56
N SER A 265 -9.75 -7.45 18.59
CA SER A 265 -8.73 -8.29 19.22
C SER A 265 -7.36 -8.24 18.53
N THR A 266 -7.30 -7.75 17.29
CA THR A 266 -6.06 -7.64 16.52
C THR A 266 -5.21 -6.46 16.98
N LEU A 267 -5.81 -5.42 17.56
CA LEU A 267 -5.10 -4.27 18.12
C LEU A 267 -4.15 -4.68 19.28
N ASP A 268 -4.47 -5.78 19.96
CA ASP A 268 -3.68 -6.34 21.07
C ASP A 268 -2.80 -7.54 20.64
N LYS A 269 -2.83 -7.97 19.38
CA LYS A 269 -1.94 -9.05 18.92
C LYS A 269 -0.50 -8.55 18.86
N SER A 270 0.44 -9.42 19.21
CA SER A 270 1.87 -9.17 19.08
C SER A 270 2.34 -9.34 17.63
N ARG A 271 3.26 -8.48 17.18
CA ARG A 271 3.93 -8.50 15.88
C ARG A 271 4.41 -9.89 15.44
N GLU A 272 5.01 -10.66 16.35
CA GLU A 272 5.58 -11.98 16.04
C GLU A 272 4.51 -12.97 15.59
N ARG A 273 3.33 -12.95 16.25
CA ARG A 273 2.21 -13.85 15.91
C ARG A 273 1.60 -13.51 14.56
N ALA A 274 1.43 -12.23 14.28
CA ALA A 274 0.95 -11.76 12.98
C ALA A 274 1.93 -12.18 11.86
N SER A 275 3.22 -11.95 12.08
CA SER A 275 4.29 -12.30 11.14
C SER A 275 4.37 -13.80 10.88
N SER A 276 4.38 -14.65 11.91
CA SER A 276 4.39 -16.11 11.73
C SER A 276 3.12 -16.63 11.02
N SER A 277 1.96 -16.04 11.29
CA SER A 277 0.71 -16.38 10.59
C SER A 277 0.80 -16.03 9.11
N MET A 278 1.33 -14.84 8.79
CA MET A 278 1.56 -14.40 7.42
C MET A 278 2.52 -15.32 6.67
N ILE A 279 3.66 -15.68 7.28
CA ILE A 279 4.64 -16.62 6.68
C ILE A 279 4.00 -17.98 6.37
N LYS A 280 3.20 -18.52 7.30
CA LYS A 280 2.47 -19.78 7.08
C LYS A 280 1.50 -19.67 5.91
N HIS A 281 0.77 -18.56 5.80
CA HIS A 281 -0.16 -18.30 4.71
C HIS A 281 0.56 -18.16 3.37
N CYS A 282 1.66 -17.42 3.32
CA CYS A 282 2.48 -17.30 2.12
C CYS A 282 3.04 -18.65 1.65
N ARG A 283 3.50 -19.49 2.59
CA ARG A 283 3.98 -20.84 2.28
C ARG A 283 2.90 -21.71 1.63
N LYS A 284 1.65 -21.59 2.10
CA LYS A 284 0.50 -22.27 1.50
C LYS A 284 0.21 -21.73 0.10
N ALA A 285 0.21 -20.41 -0.04
CA ALA A 285 -0.05 -19.72 -1.30
C ALA A 285 0.97 -20.09 -2.41
N ILE A 286 2.26 -20.17 -2.08
CA ILE A 286 3.29 -20.62 -3.04
C ILE A 286 2.98 -22.04 -3.55
N LYS A 287 2.56 -22.95 -2.68
CA LYS A 287 2.17 -24.32 -3.08
C LYS A 287 0.89 -24.34 -3.92
N GLN A 288 -0.05 -23.44 -3.63
CA GLN A 288 -1.26 -23.27 -4.44
C GLN A 288 -0.90 -22.80 -5.84
N LEU A 289 -0.07 -21.76 -5.97
CA LEU A 289 0.44 -21.25 -7.26
C LEU A 289 1.25 -22.30 -8.03
N GLU A 290 2.06 -23.12 -7.36
CA GLU A 290 2.71 -24.28 -7.98
C GLU A 290 1.67 -25.27 -8.54
N GLY A 291 0.58 -25.49 -7.82
CA GLY A 291 -0.57 -26.29 -8.26
C GLY A 291 -1.27 -25.70 -9.49
N VAL A 292 -1.46 -24.39 -9.52
CA VAL A 292 -2.01 -23.64 -10.66
C VAL A 292 -1.17 -23.85 -11.90
N TYR A 293 0.14 -23.59 -11.81
CA TYR A 293 1.07 -23.81 -12.91
C TYR A 293 0.99 -25.25 -13.42
N LYS A 294 1.02 -26.24 -12.51
CA LYS A 294 0.93 -27.65 -12.89
C LYS A 294 -0.39 -28.00 -13.59
N ALA A 295 -1.50 -27.37 -13.22
CA ALA A 295 -2.79 -27.57 -13.87
C ALA A 295 -2.80 -26.99 -15.29
N ILE A 296 -2.29 -25.76 -15.46
CA ILE A 296 -2.14 -25.11 -16.77
C ILE A 296 -1.24 -25.96 -17.68
N ASN A 297 -0.07 -26.37 -17.18
CA ASN A 297 0.91 -27.13 -17.95
C ASN A 297 0.42 -28.54 -18.36
N ARG A 298 -0.49 -29.15 -17.58
CA ARG A 298 -1.13 -30.42 -17.96
C ARG A 298 -2.25 -30.23 -19.00
N GLY A 299 -2.63 -29.00 -19.31
CA GLY A 299 -3.75 -28.71 -20.21
C GLY A 299 -5.12 -29.00 -19.59
N GLU A 300 -5.24 -28.90 -18.25
CA GLU A 300 -6.54 -29.01 -17.59
C GLU A 300 -7.48 -27.90 -18.08
N LYS A 301 -8.78 -28.18 -18.17
CA LYS A 301 -9.77 -27.18 -18.61
C LYS A 301 -9.95 -26.11 -17.52
N ILE A 302 -9.64 -24.86 -17.87
CA ILE A 302 -9.78 -23.69 -16.99
C ILE A 302 -10.83 -22.74 -17.58
N TYR A 303 -11.79 -22.33 -16.76
CA TYR A 303 -12.96 -21.56 -17.20
C TYR A 303 -13.46 -20.60 -16.11
N ASN A 304 -14.28 -19.63 -16.48
CA ASN A 304 -14.96 -18.74 -15.54
C ASN A 304 -16.29 -19.33 -15.03
N SER A 305 -16.99 -18.62 -14.16
CA SER A 305 -18.31 -19.02 -13.63
C SER A 305 -19.38 -19.24 -14.70
N ASP A 306 -19.26 -18.59 -15.87
CA ASP A 306 -20.18 -18.72 -16.99
C ASP A 306 -19.84 -19.91 -17.91
N GLY A 307 -18.80 -20.69 -17.57
CA GLY A 307 -18.33 -21.82 -18.37
C GLY A 307 -17.47 -21.43 -19.58
N ILE A 308 -17.12 -20.16 -19.73
CA ILE A 308 -16.24 -19.66 -20.79
C ILE A 308 -14.82 -20.13 -20.51
N THR A 309 -14.22 -20.81 -21.48
CA THR A 309 -12.83 -21.30 -21.37
C THR A 309 -11.85 -20.14 -21.41
N LEU A 310 -10.96 -20.07 -20.42
CA LEU A 310 -9.98 -19.00 -20.26
C LEU A 310 -8.63 -19.37 -20.87
N LEU A 311 -8.25 -20.64 -20.74
CA LEU A 311 -6.98 -21.18 -21.22
C LEU A 311 -7.24 -22.50 -21.96
N HIS A 312 -6.60 -22.69 -23.11
CA HIS A 312 -6.79 -23.86 -23.96
C HIS A 312 -5.65 -24.89 -23.82
N GLY A 313 -4.87 -24.83 -22.74
CA GLY A 313 -3.63 -25.60 -22.58
C GLY A 313 -2.53 -25.11 -23.52
N GLY A 314 -1.28 -25.40 -23.18
CA GLY A 314 -0.12 -24.95 -23.95
C GLY A 314 1.02 -24.44 -23.07
N ASP A 315 2.06 -23.94 -23.72
CA ASP A 315 3.23 -23.37 -23.05
C ASP A 315 2.96 -21.89 -22.75
N TYR A 316 2.74 -21.59 -21.46
CA TYR A 316 2.48 -20.25 -20.97
C TYR A 316 3.61 -19.80 -20.05
N ASP A 317 4.07 -18.57 -20.23
CA ASP A 317 4.95 -17.94 -19.25
C ASP A 317 4.16 -17.63 -17.98
N PHE A 318 4.50 -18.29 -16.88
CA PHE A 318 3.74 -18.20 -15.63
C PHE A 318 4.39 -17.26 -14.61
N TYR A 319 3.57 -16.32 -14.12
CA TYR A 319 3.91 -15.35 -13.10
C TYR A 319 2.95 -15.50 -11.90
N GLY A 320 3.43 -16.13 -10.84
CA GLY A 320 2.69 -16.28 -9.59
C GLY A 320 2.88 -15.08 -8.67
N VAL A 321 1.78 -14.59 -8.09
CA VAL A 321 1.79 -13.50 -7.11
C VAL A 321 1.09 -13.97 -5.85
N VAL A 322 1.80 -14.00 -4.73
CA VAL A 322 1.21 -14.07 -3.41
C VAL A 322 0.98 -12.64 -2.94
N LEU A 323 -0.28 -12.22 -2.90
CA LEU A 323 -0.66 -10.87 -2.50
C LEU A 323 -0.89 -10.83 -0.99
N ILE A 324 -0.17 -9.96 -0.28
CA ILE A 324 -0.34 -9.72 1.16
C ILE A 324 -0.93 -8.33 1.41
N ASP A 325 -1.55 -8.15 2.59
CA ASP A 325 -2.06 -6.84 3.00
C ASP A 325 -0.91 -5.86 3.26
N GLU A 326 0.08 -6.27 4.04
CA GLU A 326 1.26 -5.46 4.37
C GLU A 326 2.48 -6.35 4.62
N TYR A 327 3.66 -5.78 4.36
CA TYR A 327 4.93 -6.39 4.75
C TYR A 327 5.10 -6.31 6.27
N ARG A 328 5.45 -7.44 6.89
CA ARG A 328 5.78 -7.54 8.32
C ARG A 328 7.13 -8.21 8.45
N GLU A 329 8.07 -7.58 9.14
CA GLU A 329 9.39 -8.17 9.31
C GLU A 329 9.32 -9.50 10.05
N SER A 330 10.10 -10.46 9.56
CA SER A 330 10.19 -11.79 10.14
C SER A 330 11.54 -12.40 9.89
N LYS A 331 12.08 -13.09 10.90
CA LYS A 331 13.31 -13.90 10.76
C LYS A 331 13.10 -15.14 9.88
N GLU A 332 11.85 -15.46 9.52
CA GLU A 332 11.52 -16.61 8.69
C GLU A 332 11.43 -16.30 7.19
N TRP A 333 11.55 -15.03 6.78
CA TRP A 333 11.55 -14.65 5.35
C TRP A 333 12.59 -15.41 4.52
N PRO A 334 13.85 -15.59 4.96
CA PRO A 334 14.85 -16.35 4.19
C PRO A 334 14.39 -17.76 3.82
N LYS A 335 13.74 -18.49 4.76
CA LYS A 335 13.21 -19.84 4.50
C LYS A 335 12.04 -19.86 3.52
N LEU A 336 11.32 -18.75 3.39
CA LEU A 336 10.27 -18.62 2.40
C LEU A 336 10.87 -18.29 1.02
N ILE A 337 11.92 -17.46 0.99
CA ILE A 337 12.66 -17.12 -0.23
C ILE A 337 13.34 -18.35 -0.82
N GLU A 338 13.94 -19.21 0.01
CA GLU A 338 14.45 -20.53 -0.42
C GLU A 338 13.36 -21.38 -1.11
N LEU A 339 12.14 -21.38 -0.57
CA LEU A 339 11.01 -22.09 -1.18
C LEU A 339 10.59 -21.45 -2.52
N ILE A 340 10.59 -20.12 -2.59
CA ILE A 340 10.34 -19.39 -3.85
C ILE A 340 11.37 -19.82 -4.89
N GLU A 341 12.66 -19.77 -4.56
CA GLU A 341 13.76 -20.18 -5.44
C GLU A 341 13.63 -21.64 -5.89
N GLU A 342 13.35 -22.55 -4.95
CA GLU A 342 13.18 -23.99 -5.23
C GLU A 342 12.07 -24.23 -6.25
N VAL A 343 10.89 -23.63 -6.03
CA VAL A 343 9.72 -23.79 -6.90
C VAL A 343 9.96 -23.11 -8.25
N SER A 344 10.48 -21.88 -8.24
CA SER A 344 10.81 -21.13 -9.45
C SER A 344 11.82 -21.85 -10.33
N ARG A 345 12.90 -22.39 -9.76
CA ARG A 345 13.93 -23.13 -10.51
C ARG A 345 13.40 -24.46 -11.05
N ARG A 346 12.61 -25.19 -10.26
CA ARG A 346 12.04 -26.49 -10.67
C ARG A 346 11.15 -26.37 -11.90
N HIS A 347 10.31 -25.34 -11.94
CA HIS A 347 9.29 -25.17 -12.97
C HIS A 347 9.60 -24.07 -13.99
N LYS A 348 10.72 -23.36 -13.84
CA LYS A 348 11.10 -22.17 -14.63
C LYS A 348 10.01 -21.09 -14.60
N ILE A 349 9.48 -20.81 -13.42
CA ILE A 349 8.42 -19.83 -13.20
C ILE A 349 8.85 -18.67 -12.32
N CYS A 350 8.18 -17.54 -12.43
CA CYS A 350 8.42 -16.36 -11.59
C CYS A 350 7.39 -16.32 -10.46
N ILE A 351 7.83 -16.31 -9.19
CA ILE A 351 6.95 -16.15 -8.03
C ILE A 351 7.37 -14.92 -7.24
N ASN A 352 6.39 -14.06 -6.93
CA ASN A 352 6.56 -12.87 -6.11
C ASN A 352 5.64 -12.95 -4.88
N VAL A 353 6.13 -12.53 -3.72
CA VAL A 353 5.29 -12.14 -2.57
C VAL A 353 5.29 -10.63 -2.55
N ILE A 354 4.14 -9.97 -2.59
CA ILE A 354 4.03 -8.51 -2.77
C ILE A 354 2.84 -7.95 -1.99
N SER A 355 2.95 -6.75 -1.42
CA SER A 355 1.82 -6.10 -0.73
C SER A 355 0.85 -5.44 -1.71
N MET A 356 -0.37 -5.17 -1.25
CA MET A 356 -1.38 -4.46 -2.04
C MET A 356 -0.91 -3.06 -2.46
N SER A 357 -0.32 -2.29 -1.56
CA SER A 357 0.20 -0.95 -1.91
C SER A 357 1.30 -1.02 -2.98
N GLU A 358 2.19 -2.01 -2.89
CA GLU A 358 3.32 -2.13 -3.81
C GLU A 358 2.87 -2.64 -5.19
N ILE A 359 1.94 -3.59 -5.27
CA ILE A 359 1.49 -4.10 -6.58
C ILE A 359 0.75 -3.02 -7.36
N ILE A 360 -0.14 -2.27 -6.71
CA ILE A 360 -0.85 -1.14 -7.34
C ILE A 360 0.14 -0.08 -7.80
N TYR A 361 1.16 0.21 -7.00
CA TYR A 361 2.21 1.15 -7.39
C TYR A 361 3.01 0.66 -8.59
N ASN A 362 3.40 -0.61 -8.62
CA ASN A 362 4.11 -1.20 -9.76
C ASN A 362 3.26 -1.19 -11.04
N MET A 363 1.94 -1.36 -10.93
CA MET A 363 1.01 -1.21 -12.06
C MET A 363 1.02 0.22 -12.60
N LYS A 364 1.02 1.23 -11.73
CA LYS A 364 1.13 2.64 -12.14
C LYS A 364 2.48 2.96 -12.78
N LEU A 365 3.58 2.46 -12.20
CA LEU A 365 4.93 2.61 -12.78
C LEU A 365 5.03 1.98 -14.17
N SER A 366 4.26 0.93 -14.42
CA SER A 366 4.17 0.31 -15.74
C SER A 366 3.26 1.06 -16.73
N SER A 367 2.71 2.22 -16.35
CA SER A 367 1.69 2.95 -17.11
C SER A 367 0.52 2.05 -17.53
N SER A 368 0.12 1.17 -16.60
CA SER A 368 -0.91 0.15 -16.81
C SER A 368 -0.64 -0.80 -17.99
N ASN A 369 0.62 -0.98 -18.40
CA ASN A 369 1.01 -1.88 -19.48
C ASN A 369 1.39 -3.26 -18.93
N THR A 370 0.63 -4.30 -19.29
CA THR A 370 0.84 -5.67 -18.78
C THR A 370 2.24 -6.23 -19.07
N ASN A 371 2.84 -5.96 -20.24
CA ASN A 371 4.19 -6.45 -20.55
C ASN A 371 5.27 -5.76 -19.70
N THR A 372 5.12 -4.46 -19.47
CA THR A 372 6.03 -3.69 -18.61
C THR A 372 5.90 -4.15 -17.16
N PHE A 373 4.66 -4.35 -16.69
CA PHE A 373 4.38 -4.88 -15.35
C PHE A 373 5.00 -6.28 -15.14
N ILE A 374 4.88 -7.18 -16.12
CA ILE A 374 5.53 -8.50 -16.08
C ILE A 374 7.06 -8.37 -15.99
N SER A 375 7.65 -7.46 -16.76
CA SER A 375 9.10 -7.21 -16.71
C SER A 375 9.52 -6.71 -15.31
N MET A 376 8.68 -5.91 -14.66
CA MET A 376 8.89 -5.49 -13.27
C MET A 376 8.77 -6.66 -12.28
N LEU A 377 7.80 -7.57 -12.46
CA LEU A 377 7.68 -8.78 -11.63
C LEU A 377 8.91 -9.70 -11.77
N GLN A 378 9.45 -9.85 -12.98
CA GLN A 378 10.70 -10.57 -13.21
C GLN A 378 11.86 -9.89 -12.49
N LYS A 379 11.98 -8.57 -12.65
CA LYS A 379 13.07 -7.82 -12.00
C LYS A 379 13.00 -7.88 -10.48
N ARG A 380 11.78 -7.81 -9.93
CA ARG A 380 11.51 -7.95 -8.50
C ARG A 380 11.93 -9.32 -8.00
N HIS A 381 11.58 -10.38 -8.73
CA HIS A 381 11.98 -11.75 -8.39
C HIS A 381 13.50 -11.90 -8.34
N GLU A 382 14.22 -11.41 -9.36
CA GLU A 382 15.70 -11.41 -9.37
C GLU A 382 16.30 -10.70 -8.15
N LEU A 383 15.78 -9.50 -7.84
CA LEU A 383 16.26 -8.70 -6.70
C LEU A 383 15.93 -9.37 -5.36
N CYS A 384 14.76 -10.02 -5.27
CA CYS A 384 14.34 -10.76 -4.09
C CYS A 384 15.31 -11.90 -3.77
N LEU A 385 15.66 -12.70 -4.77
CA LEU A 385 16.63 -13.79 -4.62
C LEU A 385 18.03 -13.25 -4.32
N LYS A 386 18.48 -12.25 -5.08
CA LYS A 386 19.83 -11.66 -4.94
C LYS A 386 20.06 -11.04 -3.55
N ASN A 387 19.07 -10.33 -3.04
CA ASN A 387 19.18 -9.59 -1.79
C ASN A 387 18.64 -10.37 -0.58
N ASN A 388 18.09 -11.56 -0.80
CA ASN A 388 17.41 -12.37 0.20
C ASN A 388 16.36 -11.56 1.00
N SER A 389 15.55 -10.77 0.28
CA SER A 389 14.49 -9.94 0.87
C SER A 389 13.28 -9.85 -0.06
N ILE A 390 12.09 -10.03 0.50
CA ILE A 390 10.84 -9.73 -0.23
C ILE A 390 10.49 -8.24 -0.18
N ASP A 391 11.13 -7.42 0.65
CA ASP A 391 10.87 -5.98 0.71
C ASP A 391 11.68 -5.26 -0.38
N ILE A 392 11.26 -5.43 -1.63
CA ILE A 392 11.84 -4.75 -2.79
C ILE A 392 10.91 -3.61 -3.18
N LYS A 393 11.43 -2.38 -3.27
CA LYS A 393 10.61 -1.22 -3.65
C LYS A 393 11.14 -0.63 -4.94
N PHE A 394 10.32 -0.64 -5.97
CA PHE A 394 10.54 0.25 -7.11
C PHE A 394 10.07 1.64 -6.73
N ILE A 395 10.79 2.65 -7.21
CA ILE A 395 10.52 4.05 -6.92
C ILE A 395 10.62 4.81 -8.24
N ASN A 396 9.69 5.72 -8.49
CA ASN A 396 9.86 6.68 -9.56
C ASN A 396 10.50 7.95 -9.00
N SER A 397 11.76 8.17 -9.35
CA SER A 397 12.53 9.35 -8.97
C SER A 397 12.06 10.64 -9.65
N SER A 398 11.10 10.58 -10.59
CA SER A 398 10.54 11.75 -11.29
C SER A 398 9.21 12.27 -10.74
N LEU A 399 8.59 11.60 -9.74
CA LEU A 399 7.30 12.02 -9.15
C LEU A 399 7.45 13.14 -8.12
N PRO A 400 6.52 14.10 -8.15
CA PRO A 400 6.68 15.36 -8.87
C PRO A 400 7.73 16.26 -8.24
N VAL A 401 8.55 16.84 -9.12
CA VAL A 401 9.38 18.02 -8.88
C VAL A 401 8.61 19.17 -9.52
N ASN A 402 7.99 20.04 -8.73
CA ASN A 402 7.30 21.29 -9.13
C ASN A 402 6.67 21.32 -10.55
N SER A 403 5.34 21.19 -10.65
CA SER A 403 4.57 21.71 -11.78
C SER A 403 3.96 23.06 -11.45
#